data_AF-L0A9V1-F1
#
_entry.id   AF-L0A9V1-F1
#
_cell.length_a   1.000
_cell.length_b   1.000
_cell.length_c   1.000
_cell.angle_alpha   90.00
_cell.angle_beta   90.00
_cell.angle_gamma   90.00
#
_symmetry.space_group_name_H-M   'P 1'
#
loop_
_entity.id
_entity.type
_entity.pdbx_description
1 polymer ?
#
loop_
_entity_poly.entity_id
_entity_poly.type
_entity_poly.pdbx_seq_one_letter_code
_entity_poly.pdbx_strand_id
1 'polypeptide(L)'
;MVYSHTKIVGPAGRYGPRYGSTLRKRTKAVMEKMYQDHQCPFCGSIGTVKRESVGIWICKKCGHKWAGASYTPRSELSIYLPRYFKSD
;
A
#
# COMPACT_ATOMS: atom_id res chain seq x y z
N MET A 1 1.93 -9.11 6.07
CA MET A 1 3.23 -9.02 6.77
C MET A 1 2.98 -8.92 8.26
N VAL A 2 3.28 -9.98 9.01
CA VAL A 2 3.16 -10.01 10.49
C VAL A 2 4.53 -9.68 11.07
N TYR A 3 4.65 -8.56 11.77
CA TYR A 3 5.92 -8.11 12.35
C TYR A 3 6.22 -8.94 13.61
N SER A 4 7.13 -9.91 13.53
CA SER A 4 7.44 -10.87 14.60
C SER A 4 8.17 -10.27 15.81
N HIS A 5 8.94 -9.19 15.61
CA HIS A 5 9.86 -8.66 16.63
C HIS A 5 9.23 -7.64 17.59
N THR A 6 8.02 -7.14 17.31
CA THR A 6 7.40 -6.09 18.13
C THR A 6 5.95 -6.42 18.45
N LYS A 7 5.56 -6.35 19.73
CA LYS A 7 4.20 -6.68 20.18
C LYS A 7 3.12 -5.73 19.64
N ILE A 8 3.42 -4.42 19.57
CA ILE A 8 2.41 -3.38 19.26
C ILE A 8 2.85 -2.46 18.12
N VAL A 9 4.10 -2.00 18.12
CA VAL A 9 4.53 -0.86 17.28
C VAL A 9 4.71 -1.19 15.80
N GLY A 10 5.05 -2.43 15.46
CA GLY A 10 5.23 -2.88 14.06
C GLY A 10 6.23 -2.00 13.30
N PRO A 11 5.88 -1.54 12.07
CA PRO A 11 6.80 -0.79 11.21
C PRO A 11 7.16 0.59 11.78
N ALA A 12 6.32 1.14 12.66
CA ALA A 12 6.61 2.39 13.36
C ALA A 12 7.70 2.23 14.45
N GLY A 13 8.18 1.02 14.71
CA GLY A 13 9.30 0.76 15.63
C GLY A 13 10.59 1.49 15.24
N ARG A 14 10.82 1.75 13.94
CA ARG A 14 11.98 2.50 13.43
C ARG A 14 12.13 3.92 14.01
N TYR A 15 11.03 4.48 14.52
CA TYR A 15 11.03 5.81 15.11
C TYR A 15 11.54 5.83 16.56
N GLY A 16 11.68 4.66 17.21
CA GLY A 16 12.12 4.56 18.59
C GLY A 16 11.16 5.29 19.54
N PRO A 17 11.67 5.95 20.61
CA PRO A 17 10.84 6.65 21.59
C PRO A 17 10.30 8.02 21.11
N ARG A 18 10.72 8.49 19.94
CA ARG A 18 10.42 9.85 19.44
C ARG A 18 8.99 10.00 18.92
N TYR A 19 8.55 11.26 18.79
CA TYR A 19 7.29 11.70 18.14
C TYR A 19 5.97 11.32 18.84
N GLY A 20 6.03 10.69 20.02
CA GLY A 20 4.84 10.35 20.80
C GLY A 20 4.05 9.14 20.26
N SER A 21 3.03 8.70 21.00
CA SER A 21 2.29 7.47 20.69
C SER A 21 1.25 7.67 19.58
N THR A 22 0.51 8.78 19.61
CA THR A 22 -0.59 9.06 18.66
C THR A 22 -0.11 9.15 17.22
N LEU A 23 0.98 9.87 16.97
CA LEU A 23 1.56 9.99 15.62
C LEU A 23 2.04 8.63 15.11
N ARG A 24 2.76 7.86 15.95
CA ARG A 24 3.24 6.52 15.58
C ARG A 24 2.10 5.55 15.26
N LYS A 25 0.99 5.61 15.99
CA LYS A 25 -0.21 4.80 15.69
C LYS A 25 -0.81 5.15 14.32
N ARG A 26 -0.93 6.44 13.98
CA ARG A 26 -1.42 6.88 12.67
C ARG A 26 -0.49 6.44 11.53
N THR A 27 0.82 6.65 11.70
CA THR A 27 1.82 6.23 10.70
C THR A 27 1.84 4.71 10.51
N LYS A 28 1.72 3.95 11.60
CA LYS A 28 1.59 2.48 11.55
C LYS A 28 0.42 2.07 10.64
N ALA A 29 -0.77 2.62 10.87
CA ALA A 29 -1.96 2.29 10.08
C ALA A 29 -1.79 2.57 8.59
N VAL A 30 -1.13 3.69 8.23
CA VAL A 30 -0.84 4.03 6.83
C VAL A 30 0.18 3.06 6.22
N MET A 31 1.24 2.72 6.95
CA MET A 31 2.27 1.80 6.48
C MET A 31 1.75 0.38 6.30
N GLU A 32 0.90 -0.10 7.21
CA GLU A 32 0.29 -1.42 7.11
C GLU A 32 -0.55 -1.54 5.84
N LYS A 33 -1.39 -0.53 5.53
CA LYS A 33 -2.14 -0.48 4.26
C LYS A 33 -1.22 -0.48 3.05
N MET A 34 -0.10 0.25 3.12
CA MET A 34 0.85 0.35 2.01
C MET A 34 1.61 -0.96 1.75
N TYR A 35 2.07 -1.64 2.80
CA TYR A 35 2.82 -2.89 2.70
C TYR A 35 1.94 -4.14 2.57
N GLN A 36 0.61 -4.00 2.68
CA GLN A 36 -0.33 -5.09 2.46
C GLN A 36 -0.17 -5.66 1.05
N ASP A 37 -0.43 -6.96 0.90
CA ASP A 37 -0.47 -7.59 -0.40
C ASP A 37 -1.71 -7.13 -1.17
N HIS A 38 -1.47 -6.47 -2.30
CA HIS A 38 -2.52 -5.94 -3.16
C HIS A 38 -2.74 -6.83 -4.38
N GLN A 39 -3.98 -6.84 -4.86
CA GLN A 39 -4.36 -7.54 -6.09
C GLN A 39 -4.12 -6.64 -7.31
N CYS A 40 -3.46 -7.18 -8.33
CA CYS A 40 -3.28 -6.49 -9.60
C CYS A 40 -4.60 -6.41 -10.37
N PRO A 41 -5.03 -5.22 -10.84
CA PRO A 41 -6.28 -5.08 -11.61
C PRO A 41 -6.20 -5.70 -13.02
N PHE A 42 -4.98 -5.89 -13.56
CA PHE A 42 -4.77 -6.40 -14.93
C PHE A 42 -4.65 -7.93 -14.97
N CYS A 43 -3.72 -8.51 -14.20
CA CYS A 43 -3.45 -9.95 -14.23
C CYS A 43 -4.05 -10.73 -13.05
N GLY A 44 -4.76 -10.07 -12.14
CA GLY A 44 -5.44 -10.69 -11.00
C GLY A 44 -4.52 -11.24 -9.90
N SER A 45 -3.20 -11.23 -10.09
CA SER A 45 -2.24 -11.77 -9.11
C SER A 45 -2.22 -10.95 -7.81
N ILE A 46 -2.07 -11.64 -6.69
CA ILE A 46 -2.06 -11.06 -5.34
C ILE A 46 -0.61 -10.99 -4.84
N GLY A 47 -0.21 -9.88 -4.21
CA GLY A 47 1.11 -9.70 -3.58
C GLY A 47 2.26 -9.35 -4.54
N THR A 48 2.00 -9.36 -5.85
CA THR A 48 2.97 -8.99 -6.90
C THR A 48 3.06 -7.49 -7.15
N VAL A 49 2.05 -6.75 -6.68
CA VAL A 49 1.94 -5.30 -6.81
C VAL A 49 2.88 -4.63 -5.80
N LYS A 50 3.71 -3.72 -6.27
CA LYS A 50 4.63 -2.92 -5.45
C LYS A 50 4.48 -1.44 -5.80
N ARG A 51 4.75 -0.60 -4.81
CA ARG A 51 4.77 0.86 -4.98
C ARG A 51 6.11 1.26 -5.58
N GLU A 52 6.10 1.99 -6.70
CA GLU A 52 7.31 2.52 -7.33
C GLU A 52 7.59 3.95 -6.84
N SER A 53 6.56 4.81 -6.81
CA SER A 53 6.66 6.18 -6.28
C SER A 53 5.35 6.62 -5.63
N VAL A 54 5.19 7.91 -5.29
CA VAL A 54 3.91 8.44 -4.79
C VAL A 54 2.88 8.34 -5.91
N GLY A 55 1.81 7.57 -5.69
CA GLY A 55 0.72 7.44 -6.65
C GLY A 55 1.04 6.55 -7.86
N ILE A 56 2.25 6.00 -8.00
CA ILE A 56 2.59 5.07 -9.08
C ILE A 56 2.83 3.67 -8.52
N TRP A 57 2.12 2.70 -9.09
CA TRP A 57 2.17 1.30 -8.72
C TRP A 57 2.55 0.43 -9.91
N ILE A 58 3.35 -0.60 -9.65
CA ILE A 58 3.83 -1.54 -10.64
C ILE A 58 3.50 -2.98 -10.23
N CYS A 59 3.02 -3.78 -11.16
CA CYS A 59 2.93 -5.23 -10.95
C CYS A 59 4.21 -5.90 -11.47
N LYS A 60 4.96 -6.57 -10.58
CA LYS A 60 6.17 -7.28 -10.98
C LYS A 60 5.92 -8.49 -11.88
N LYS A 61 4.70 -9.03 -11.90
CA LYS A 61 4.34 -10.21 -12.71
C LYS A 61 4.02 -9.84 -14.16
N CYS A 62 3.15 -8.85 -14.39
CA CYS A 62 2.75 -8.45 -15.75
C CYS A 62 3.44 -7.16 -16.25
N GLY A 63 4.31 -6.54 -15.45
CA GLY A 63 5.08 -5.35 -15.84
C GLY A 63 4.27 -4.05 -15.94
N HIS A 64 2.94 -4.09 -15.80
CA HIS A 64 2.09 -2.91 -15.93
C HIS A 64 2.34 -1.92 -14.81
N LYS A 65 2.44 -0.64 -15.18
CA LYS A 65 2.50 0.52 -14.28
C LYS A 65 1.22 1.32 -14.41
N TRP A 66 0.66 1.79 -13.29
CA TRP A 66 -0.55 2.61 -13.30
C TRP A 66 -0.56 3.64 -12.18
N ALA A 67 -1.40 4.66 -12.37
CA ALA A 67 -1.70 5.66 -11.36
C ALA A 67 -2.71 5.11 -10.34
N GLY A 68 -2.38 5.22 -9.06
CA GLY A 68 -3.22 4.83 -7.93
C GLY A 68 -3.19 5.88 -6.83
N ALA A 69 -3.65 5.53 -5.63
CA ALA A 69 -3.54 6.45 -4.49
C ALA A 69 -2.11 6.44 -3.91
N SER A 70 -1.83 7.39 -3.01
CA SER A 70 -0.50 7.58 -2.44
C SER A 70 0.00 6.39 -1.61
N TYR A 71 -0.89 5.78 -0.81
CA TYR A 71 -0.54 4.69 0.11
C TYR A 71 -1.26 3.38 -0.19
N THR A 72 -2.26 3.39 -1.05
CA THR A 72 -2.99 2.21 -1.50
C THR A 72 -3.13 2.27 -3.03
N PRO A 73 -3.12 1.15 -3.75
CA PRO A 73 -3.24 1.16 -5.21
C PRO A 73 -4.61 1.65 -5.68
N ARG A 74 -5.65 1.52 -4.84
CA ARG A 74 -6.96 2.15 -5.00
C ARG A 74 -7.21 3.15 -3.89
N SER A 75 -7.77 4.31 -4.23
CA SER A 75 -8.35 5.25 -3.26
C SER A 75 -9.77 4.80 -2.88
N GLU A 76 -10.30 5.32 -1.78
CA GLU A 76 -11.67 5.04 -1.34
C GLU A 76 -12.71 5.47 -2.38
N LEU A 77 -12.52 6.63 -3.02
CA LEU A 77 -13.37 7.08 -4.13
C LEU A 77 -13.29 6.15 -5.36
N SER A 78 -12.09 5.63 -5.66
CA SER A 78 -11.91 4.75 -6.81
C SER A 78 -12.61 3.40 -6.65
N ILE A 79 -13.07 3.02 -5.45
CA ILE A 79 -13.85 1.79 -5.23
C ILE A 79 -15.15 1.83 -6.06
N TYR A 80 -15.76 3.00 -6.21
CA TYR A 80 -17.00 3.18 -6.97
C TYR A 80 -16.80 3.28 -8.49
N LEU A 81 -15.55 3.41 -8.95
CA LEU A 81 -15.20 3.53 -10.36
C LEU A 81 -14.76 2.17 -10.94
N PRO A 82 -14.76 1.99 -12.28
CA PRO A 82 -14.22 0.79 -12.90
C PRO A 82 -12.76 0.53 -12.50
N ARG A 83 -12.33 -0.75 -12.51
CA ARG A 83 -11.00 -1.12 -11.98
C ARG A 83 -9.83 -0.59 -12.78
N TYR A 84 -10.04 -0.31 -14.04
CA TYR A 84 -9.11 0.37 -14.93
C TYR A 84 -9.94 1.13 -15.96
N PHE A 85 -9.51 2.33 -16.33
CA PHE A 85 -10.01 2.98 -17.54
C PHE A 85 -9.27 2.34 -18.71
N LYS A 86 -10.01 1.61 -19.55
CA LYS A 86 -9.52 1.26 -20.88
C LYS A 86 -9.72 2.51 -21.71
N SER A 87 -8.63 3.18 -22.10
CA SER A 87 -8.71 4.07 -23.25
C SER A 87 -8.86 3.16 -24.45
N ASP A 88 -10.06 3.12 -25.03
CA ASP A 88 -10.28 2.51 -26.33
C ASP A 88 -9.38 3.16 -27.39
#